data_AF-A0A963LKH2-F1
#
_entry.id   AF-A0A963LKH2-F1
#
_cell.length_a   1.000
_cell.length_b   1.000
_cell.length_c   1.000
_cell.angle_alpha   90.00
_cell.angle_beta   90.00
_cell.angle_gamma   90.00
#
_symmetry.space_group_name_H-M   'P 1'
#
loop_
_entity.id
_entity.type
_entity.pdbx_description
1 polymer ?
#
loop_
_entity_poly.entity_id
_entity_poly.type
_entity_poly.pdbx_seq_one_letter_code
_entity_poly.pdbx_strand_id
1 'polypeptide(L)'
;KSTPGRYFQVANPGTGWGGTDIADPLSIIEGWEPGVARPGLRLLMTSTTGEHAQWFVLDEQLRPVEQAMPPEVRRVVERIGENCEPSLCSVLFLAGAGGSLRAGVTENPVLLTTAIKRALVNVTCGGAPAYVWPGGGITVMADVLRMPDRSFGTVPTPAIVAPIEFSMRLDDFAALGGHVDHVMPLEEVLKRGAWHNDGAPQARQWQAASPLNPWPLGEPPMLG
;
A
#
# COMPACT_ATOMS: atom_id res chain seq x y z
N LYS A 1 -12.15 12.66 -6.73
CA LYS A 1 -13.39 11.84 -6.79
C LYS A 1 -13.65 11.26 -5.40
N SER A 2 -14.75 11.63 -4.75
CA SER A 2 -15.17 11.06 -3.45
C SER A 2 -15.42 9.55 -3.58
N THR A 3 -15.12 8.77 -2.54
CA THR A 3 -15.29 7.31 -2.51
C THR A 3 -16.76 6.93 -2.78
N PRO A 4 -17.05 6.01 -3.73
CA PRO A 4 -18.40 5.50 -3.95
C PRO A 4 -18.97 4.93 -2.66
N GLY A 5 -20.08 5.49 -2.15
CA GLY A 5 -20.74 5.03 -0.92
C GLY A 5 -21.20 6.13 0.04
N ARG A 6 -20.74 7.38 -0.12
CA ARG A 6 -21.35 8.53 0.58
C ARG A 6 -22.56 9.04 -0.21
N TYR A 7 -23.75 8.62 0.19
CA TYR A 7 -25.01 9.12 -0.33
C TYR A 7 -25.35 10.44 0.37
N PHE A 8 -24.98 11.56 -0.24
CA PHE A 8 -25.55 12.84 0.13
C PHE A 8 -26.83 13.01 -0.69
N GLN A 9 -28.01 12.89 -0.07
CA GLN A 9 -29.31 13.12 -0.75
C GLN A 9 -29.53 14.60 -1.16
N VAL A 10 -28.49 15.43 -1.07
CA VAL A 10 -28.52 16.89 -1.25
C VAL A 10 -27.90 17.30 -2.58
N ALA A 11 -27.00 16.51 -3.17
CA ALA A 11 -26.33 16.82 -4.44
C ALA A 11 -25.82 15.57 -5.15
N ASN A 12 -25.75 15.58 -6.48
CA ASN A 12 -25.21 14.45 -7.23
C ASN A 12 -23.67 14.51 -7.26
N PRO A 13 -22.99 13.38 -7.50
CA PRO A 13 -21.55 13.40 -7.76
C PRO A 13 -21.21 14.27 -8.99
N GLY A 14 -20.14 15.06 -8.91
CA GLY A 14 -19.73 15.96 -9.97
C GLY A 14 -18.30 16.51 -9.80
N THR A 15 -17.97 17.54 -10.57
CA THR A 15 -16.65 18.20 -10.57
C THR A 15 -16.63 19.53 -9.82
N GLY A 16 -17.71 19.89 -9.15
CA GLY A 16 -17.85 21.10 -8.36
C GLY A 16 -17.43 20.89 -6.90
N TRP A 17 -18.02 21.69 -6.01
CA TRP A 17 -17.62 21.76 -4.60
C TRP A 17 -17.70 20.40 -3.91
N GLY A 18 -16.60 19.98 -3.27
CA GLY A 18 -16.53 18.71 -2.53
C GLY A 18 -16.74 17.45 -3.39
N GLY A 19 -16.61 17.54 -4.72
CA GLY A 19 -16.88 16.43 -5.64
C GLY A 19 -18.36 16.22 -5.95
N THR A 20 -19.17 17.26 -5.80
CA THR A 20 -20.60 17.30 -6.17
C THR A 20 -20.82 18.03 -7.50
N ASP A 21 -22.05 18.09 -7.99
CA ASP A 21 -22.46 18.92 -9.14
C ASP A 21 -22.71 20.40 -8.79
N ILE A 22 -22.52 20.80 -7.52
CA ILE A 22 -22.70 22.18 -7.06
C ILE A 22 -21.54 23.07 -7.52
N ALA A 23 -21.85 24.09 -8.31
CA ALA A 23 -20.88 25.12 -8.73
C ALA A 23 -20.89 26.36 -7.82
N ASP A 24 -22.10 26.83 -7.46
CA ASP A 24 -22.29 27.95 -6.53
C ASP A 24 -22.55 27.41 -5.11
N PRO A 25 -21.67 27.64 -4.13
CA PRO A 25 -21.85 27.12 -2.79
C PRO A 25 -23.07 27.72 -2.08
N LEU A 26 -23.56 28.90 -2.48
CA LEU A 26 -24.73 29.52 -1.84
C LEU A 26 -26.04 28.83 -2.22
N SER A 27 -26.06 28.03 -3.30
CA SER A 27 -27.26 27.30 -3.74
C SER A 27 -27.84 26.32 -2.72
N ILE A 28 -27.06 25.94 -1.70
CA ILE A 28 -27.52 25.07 -0.60
C ILE A 28 -28.25 25.83 0.51
N ILE A 29 -28.29 27.16 0.45
CA ILE A 29 -28.94 28.01 1.44
C ILE A 29 -30.33 28.40 0.92
N GLU A 30 -31.38 27.86 1.53
CA GLU A 30 -32.77 28.16 1.14
C GLU A 30 -33.21 29.58 1.52
N GLY A 31 -32.57 30.20 2.51
CA GLY A 31 -32.86 31.56 2.96
C GLY A 31 -32.37 31.83 4.37
N TRP A 32 -32.82 32.95 4.95
CA TRP A 32 -32.48 33.39 6.29
C TRP A 32 -33.73 33.49 7.18
N GLU A 33 -33.64 33.01 8.41
CA GLU A 33 -34.73 33.18 9.37
C GLU A 33 -34.83 34.65 9.83
N PRO A 34 -36.02 35.27 9.72
CA PRO A 34 -36.25 36.63 10.20
C PRO A 34 -35.97 36.73 11.71
N GLY A 35 -35.14 37.70 12.10
CA GLY A 35 -34.78 37.94 13.50
C GLY A 35 -33.56 37.15 14.00
N VAL A 36 -33.03 36.21 13.22
CA VAL A 36 -31.78 35.48 13.53
C VAL A 36 -30.61 36.03 12.71
N ALA A 37 -30.80 36.12 11.39
CA ALA A 37 -29.81 36.72 10.51
C ALA A 37 -29.80 38.25 10.64
N ARG A 38 -28.61 38.84 10.50
CA ARG A 38 -28.40 40.29 10.63
C ARG A 38 -27.38 40.79 9.62
N PRO A 39 -27.44 42.07 9.22
CA PRO A 39 -26.38 42.70 8.45
C PRO A 39 -25.02 42.52 9.16
N GLY A 40 -23.98 42.24 8.37
CA GLY A 40 -22.64 41.94 8.89
C GLY A 40 -22.44 40.50 9.39
N LEU A 41 -23.44 39.62 9.30
CA LEU A 41 -23.23 38.19 9.56
C LEU A 41 -22.21 37.63 8.56
N ARG A 42 -21.26 36.84 9.06
CA ARG A 42 -20.09 36.36 8.32
C ARG A 42 -20.22 34.87 8.06
N LEU A 43 -19.96 34.45 6.83
CA LEU A 43 -20.12 33.07 6.38
C LEU A 43 -18.84 32.58 5.72
N LEU A 44 -18.37 31.41 6.17
CA LEU A 44 -17.36 30.64 5.47
C LEU A 44 -18.04 29.47 4.79
N MET A 45 -18.02 29.45 3.46
CA MET A 45 -18.38 28.28 2.67
C MET A 45 -17.08 27.54 2.34
N THR A 46 -16.96 26.27 2.68
CA THR A 46 -15.75 25.47 2.39
C THR A 46 -16.10 24.03 2.06
N SER A 47 -15.35 23.39 1.17
CA SER A 47 -15.42 21.95 0.97
C SER A 47 -14.79 21.21 2.15
N THR A 48 -15.15 19.94 2.34
CA THR A 48 -14.57 19.09 3.40
C THR A 48 -13.05 18.91 3.28
N THR A 49 -12.50 19.13 2.09
CA THR A 49 -11.06 19.08 1.79
C THR A 49 -10.38 20.45 1.89
N GLY A 50 -11.11 21.55 2.10
CA GLY A 50 -10.56 22.91 2.07
C GLY A 50 -10.12 23.41 0.68
N GLU A 51 -10.18 22.57 -0.35
CA GLU A 51 -9.81 22.89 -1.74
C GLU A 51 -10.65 24.05 -2.31
N HIS A 52 -11.93 24.10 -1.95
CA HIS A 52 -12.81 25.20 -2.27
C HIS A 52 -13.15 25.96 -1.00
N ALA A 53 -13.02 27.28 -1.02
CA ALA A 53 -13.50 28.12 0.07
C ALA A 53 -13.83 29.55 -0.39
N GLN A 54 -14.91 30.11 0.14
CA GLN A 54 -15.38 31.47 -0.14
C GLN A 54 -15.90 32.11 1.14
N TRP A 55 -15.74 33.43 1.22
CA TRP A 55 -16.11 34.21 2.38
C TRP A 55 -17.17 35.24 2.01
N PHE A 56 -18.28 35.25 2.75
CA PHE A 56 -19.38 36.17 2.51
C PHE A 56 -19.73 36.96 3.76
N VAL A 57 -20.25 38.16 3.55
CA VAL A 57 -20.85 38.98 4.61
C VAL A 57 -22.24 39.42 4.13
N LEU A 58 -23.25 39.30 5.00
CA LEU A 58 -24.60 39.74 4.68
C LEU A 58 -24.68 41.27 4.62
N ASP A 59 -25.25 41.80 3.54
CA ASP A 59 -25.56 43.22 3.40
C ASP A 59 -26.80 43.64 4.22
N GLU A 60 -27.21 44.90 4.10
CA GLU A 60 -28.40 45.47 4.75
C GLU A 60 -29.72 44.79 4.31
N GLN A 61 -29.72 44.14 3.14
CA GLN A 61 -30.85 43.38 2.61
C GLN A 61 -30.70 41.87 2.90
N LEU A 62 -29.76 41.48 3.77
CA LEU A 62 -29.42 40.10 4.09
C LEU A 62 -28.95 39.26 2.90
N ARG A 63 -28.42 39.89 1.85
CA ARG A 63 -27.83 39.18 0.72
C ARG A 63 -26.35 38.89 1.01
N PRO A 64 -25.88 37.65 0.82
CA PRO A 64 -24.47 37.33 0.95
C PRO A 64 -23.67 38.03 -0.15
N VAL A 65 -22.71 38.86 0.25
CA VAL A 65 -21.75 39.51 -0.65
C VAL A 65 -20.38 38.90 -0.42
N GLU A 66 -19.76 38.39 -1.49
CA GLU A 66 -18.41 37.83 -1.42
C GLU A 66 -17.41 38.93 -1.03
N GLN A 67 -16.54 38.62 -0.09
CA GLN A 67 -15.48 39.52 0.36
C GLN A 67 -14.16 38.77 0.51
N ALA A 68 -13.07 39.53 0.63
CA ALA A 68 -11.76 38.95 0.93
C ALA A 68 -11.82 38.18 2.25
N MET A 69 -11.44 36.90 2.21
CA MET A 69 -11.38 36.06 3.39
C MET A 69 -10.33 36.58 4.38
N PRO A 70 -10.68 36.80 5.66
CA PRO A 70 -9.73 37.25 6.67
C PRO A 70 -8.54 36.27 6.82
N PRO A 71 -7.31 36.76 7.07
CA PRO A 71 -6.12 35.92 7.14
C PRO A 71 -6.21 34.78 8.17
N GLU A 72 -6.86 35.02 9.31
CA GLU A 72 -7.05 34.01 10.35
C GLU A 72 -7.98 32.87 9.90
N VAL A 73 -9.01 33.19 9.10
CA VAL A 73 -9.93 32.19 8.55
C VAL A 73 -9.25 31.41 7.43
N ARG A 74 -8.49 32.10 6.56
CA ARG A 74 -7.70 31.47 5.50
C ARG A 74 -6.73 30.43 6.04
N ARG A 75 -6.03 30.72 7.13
CA ARG A 75 -5.13 29.76 7.81
C ARG A 75 -5.85 28.49 8.26
N VAL A 76 -7.12 28.58 8.66
CA VAL A 76 -7.92 27.41 9.03
C VAL A 76 -8.26 26.58 7.79
N VAL A 77 -8.66 27.22 6.69
CA VAL A 77 -8.93 26.54 5.41
C VAL A 77 -7.69 25.83 4.87
N GLU A 78 -6.54 26.51 4.87
CA GLU A 78 -5.26 25.94 4.45
C GLU A 78 -4.91 24.70 5.30
N ARG A 79 -5.12 24.77 6.61
CA ARG A 79 -4.91 23.62 7.51
C ARG A 79 -5.87 22.45 7.23
N ILE A 80 -7.11 22.71 6.83
CA ILE A 80 -8.04 21.65 6.41
C ILE A 80 -7.46 20.93 5.18
N GLY A 81 -6.92 21.68 4.22
CA GLY A 81 -6.25 21.13 3.04
C GLY A 81 -4.99 20.33 3.40
N GLU A 82 -4.15 20.86 4.29
CA GLU A 82 -2.95 20.16 4.78
C GLU A 82 -3.27 18.84 5.49
N ASN A 83 -4.37 18.78 6.22
CA ASN A 83 -4.82 17.57 6.93
C ASN A 83 -5.44 16.52 5.99
N CYS A 84 -5.59 16.82 4.69
CA CYS A 84 -6.12 15.87 3.73
C CYS A 84 -5.00 14.95 3.24
N GLU A 85 -5.03 13.68 3.64
CA GLU A 85 -4.08 12.67 3.17
C GLU A 85 -4.59 11.95 1.91
N PRO A 86 -3.68 11.50 1.02
CA PRO A 86 -4.04 10.62 -0.08
C PRO A 86 -4.71 9.35 0.43
N SER A 87 -5.85 8.97 -0.17
CA SER A 87 -6.45 7.67 0.07
C SER A 87 -5.62 6.58 -0.62
N LEU A 88 -4.86 5.82 0.16
CA LEU A 88 -4.06 4.69 -0.31
C LEU A 88 -4.81 3.38 -0.08
N CYS A 89 -4.67 2.45 -1.02
CA CYS A 89 -5.12 1.06 -0.87
C CYS A 89 -3.88 0.17 -0.83
N SER A 90 -3.72 -0.59 0.26
CA SER A 90 -2.63 -1.55 0.42
C SER A 90 -3.17 -2.98 0.24
N VAL A 91 -2.39 -3.82 -0.45
CA VAL A 91 -2.70 -5.25 -0.61
C VAL A 91 -1.62 -6.05 0.09
N LEU A 92 -2.02 -6.85 1.07
CA LEU A 92 -1.13 -7.76 1.78
C LEU A 92 -1.35 -9.19 1.26
N PHE A 93 -0.27 -9.84 0.84
CA PHE A 93 -0.27 -11.25 0.49
C PHE A 93 0.04 -12.08 1.73
N LEU A 94 -0.87 -12.98 2.13
CA LEU A 94 -0.71 -13.89 3.26
C LEU A 94 -0.76 -15.34 2.77
N ALA A 95 0.29 -16.12 3.02
CA ALA A 95 0.34 -17.52 2.60
C ALA A 95 1.23 -18.38 3.51
N GLY A 96 0.93 -19.68 3.53
CA GLY A 96 1.76 -20.70 4.17
C GLY A 96 2.64 -21.43 3.16
N ALA A 97 3.93 -21.59 3.45
CA ALA A 97 4.83 -22.44 2.67
C ALA A 97 4.76 -23.89 3.17
N GLY A 98 4.21 -24.76 2.32
CA GLY A 98 3.94 -26.17 2.61
C GLY A 98 5.19 -27.06 2.69
N GLY A 99 5.00 -28.37 2.90
CA GLY A 99 6.09 -29.34 2.98
C GLY A 99 6.88 -29.50 1.68
N SER A 100 6.22 -29.52 0.52
CA SER A 100 6.85 -29.67 -0.80
C SER A 100 7.82 -28.53 -1.11
N LEU A 101 7.42 -27.30 -0.82
CA LEU A 101 8.28 -26.12 -1.00
C LEU A 101 9.54 -26.23 -0.15
N ARG A 102 9.39 -26.58 1.14
CA ARG A 102 10.52 -26.72 2.07
C ARG A 102 11.46 -27.86 1.69
N ALA A 103 10.93 -28.97 1.19
CA ALA A 103 11.72 -30.10 0.70
C ALA A 103 12.55 -29.75 -0.54
N GLY A 104 12.09 -28.79 -1.35
CA GLY A 104 12.86 -28.25 -2.47
C GLY A 104 14.08 -27.43 -2.04
N VAL A 105 14.16 -27.01 -0.76
CA VAL A 105 15.27 -26.21 -0.22
C VAL A 105 16.25 -27.07 0.57
N THR A 106 15.72 -27.91 1.48
CA THR A 106 16.52 -28.75 2.39
C THR A 106 15.92 -30.15 2.51
N GLU A 107 16.75 -31.16 2.73
CA GLU A 107 16.34 -32.54 3.01
C GLU A 107 15.46 -32.66 4.28
N ASN A 108 15.64 -31.77 5.27
CA ASN A 108 14.82 -31.71 6.48
C ASN A 108 14.00 -30.40 6.56
N PRO A 109 12.74 -30.41 6.09
CA PRO A 109 11.84 -29.25 6.11
C PRO A 109 11.63 -28.56 7.46
N VAL A 110 11.77 -29.32 8.56
CA VAL A 110 11.56 -28.80 9.92
C VAL A 110 12.77 -27.99 10.38
N LEU A 111 13.98 -28.35 9.96
CA LEU A 111 15.19 -27.59 10.27
C LEU A 111 15.15 -26.21 9.61
N LEU A 112 14.75 -26.11 8.34
CA LEU A 112 14.55 -24.83 7.68
C LEU A 112 13.55 -23.95 8.44
N THR A 113 12.41 -24.53 8.84
CA THR A 113 11.38 -23.82 9.62
C THR A 113 11.99 -23.28 10.93
N THR A 114 12.73 -24.11 11.65
CA THR A 114 13.37 -23.75 12.93
C THR A 114 14.43 -22.66 12.74
N ALA A 115 15.23 -22.74 11.67
CA ALA A 115 16.28 -21.78 11.35
C ALA A 115 15.71 -20.40 11.02
N ILE A 116 14.60 -20.34 10.28
CA ILE A 116 13.85 -19.10 10.03
C ILE A 116 13.39 -18.49 11.37
N LYS A 117 12.78 -19.28 12.26
CA LYS A 117 12.33 -18.78 13.57
C LYS A 117 13.47 -18.33 14.48
N ARG A 118 14.70 -18.79 14.24
CA ARG A 118 15.93 -18.37 14.95
C ARG A 118 16.66 -17.22 14.25
N ALA A 119 16.07 -16.64 13.22
CA ALA A 119 16.63 -15.54 12.45
C ALA A 119 17.94 -15.88 11.69
N LEU A 120 18.22 -17.17 11.45
CA LEU A 120 19.39 -17.64 10.69
C LEU A 120 19.13 -17.64 9.18
N VAL A 121 17.86 -17.65 8.79
CA VAL A 121 17.41 -17.63 7.40
C VAL A 121 16.46 -16.48 7.22
N ASN A 122 16.80 -15.56 6.33
CA ASN A 122 15.91 -14.48 5.95
C ASN A 122 14.90 -14.96 4.88
N VAL A 123 13.68 -14.43 4.95
CA VAL A 123 12.58 -14.77 4.03
C VAL A 123 12.11 -13.50 3.35
N THR A 124 12.05 -13.52 2.02
CA THR A 124 11.49 -12.44 1.20
C THR A 124 10.44 -12.97 0.24
N CYS A 125 9.64 -12.06 -0.32
CA CYS A 125 8.76 -12.33 -1.43
C CYS A 125 9.03 -11.35 -2.57
N GLY A 126 9.58 -11.81 -3.70
CA GLY A 126 9.95 -10.95 -4.82
C GLY A 126 10.96 -9.88 -4.42
N GLY A 127 11.82 -10.16 -3.44
CA GLY A 127 12.75 -9.20 -2.84
C GLY A 127 12.12 -8.20 -1.85
N ALA A 128 10.81 -8.23 -1.63
CA ALA A 128 10.18 -7.49 -0.53
C ALA A 128 10.37 -8.24 0.80
N PRO A 129 10.66 -7.55 1.92
CA PRO A 129 10.68 -8.16 3.24
C PRO A 129 9.36 -8.85 3.57
N ALA A 130 9.44 -10.09 4.03
CA ALA A 130 8.28 -10.84 4.48
C ALA A 130 8.23 -10.87 6.02
N TYR A 131 7.04 -10.68 6.57
CA TYR A 131 6.78 -10.85 7.99
C TYR A 131 6.43 -12.30 8.28
N VAL A 132 7.25 -12.98 9.09
CA VAL A 132 7.07 -14.39 9.40
C VAL A 132 6.26 -14.54 10.68
N TRP A 133 5.02 -15.03 10.55
CA TRP A 133 4.06 -15.21 11.64
C TRP A 133 4.52 -16.23 12.69
N PRO A 134 4.04 -16.16 13.94
CA PRO A 134 4.42 -17.11 14.99
C PRO A 134 3.78 -18.48 14.75
N GLY A 135 4.21 -19.47 15.53
CA GLY A 135 3.70 -20.85 15.46
C GLY A 135 4.50 -21.77 14.53
N GLY A 136 3.91 -22.91 14.20
CA GLY A 136 4.53 -23.94 13.36
C GLY A 136 4.48 -23.61 11.87
N GLY A 137 5.46 -24.12 11.11
CA GLY A 137 5.56 -23.87 9.68
C GLY A 137 6.06 -22.47 9.32
N ILE A 138 5.91 -22.13 8.05
CA ILE A 138 6.36 -20.84 7.49
C ILE A 138 5.11 -20.16 6.95
N THR A 139 4.52 -19.28 7.74
CA THR A 139 3.44 -18.38 7.28
C THR A 139 4.03 -17.00 7.13
N VAL A 140 3.85 -16.41 5.95
CA VAL A 140 4.43 -15.11 5.60
C VAL A 140 3.35 -14.13 5.19
N MET A 141 3.58 -12.86 5.54
CA MET A 141 2.81 -11.72 5.05
C MET A 141 3.77 -10.75 4.34
N ALA A 142 3.46 -10.38 3.10
CA ALA A 142 4.24 -9.43 2.32
C ALA A 142 3.36 -8.32 1.74
N ASP A 143 3.89 -7.10 1.70
CA ASP A 143 3.25 -5.97 1.03
C ASP A 143 3.48 -6.08 -0.49
N VAL A 144 2.39 -6.28 -1.24
CA VAL A 144 2.45 -6.49 -2.69
C VAL A 144 2.96 -5.24 -3.41
N LEU A 145 2.74 -4.04 -2.86
CA LEU A 145 3.23 -2.79 -3.46
C LEU A 145 4.75 -2.66 -3.43
N ARG A 146 5.43 -3.50 -2.64
CA ARG A 146 6.89 -3.56 -2.55
C ARG A 146 7.49 -4.64 -3.46
N MET A 147 6.65 -5.41 -4.14
CA MET A 147 7.08 -6.49 -5.03
C MET A 147 7.13 -6.01 -6.49
N PRO A 148 7.95 -6.65 -7.34
CA PRO A 148 7.89 -6.46 -8.79
C PRO A 148 6.49 -6.63 -9.36
N ASP A 149 6.14 -5.84 -10.36
CA ASP A 149 4.90 -6.03 -11.11
C ASP A 149 4.85 -7.45 -11.72
N ARG A 150 3.66 -8.07 -11.69
CA ARG A 150 3.40 -9.40 -12.28
C ARG A 150 4.31 -10.51 -11.70
N SER A 151 4.68 -10.38 -10.42
CA SER A 151 5.51 -11.35 -9.70
C SER A 151 4.78 -12.66 -9.34
N PHE A 152 3.45 -12.67 -9.37
CA PHE A 152 2.63 -13.84 -9.04
C PHE A 152 2.20 -14.59 -10.30
N GLY A 153 2.17 -15.92 -10.19
CA GLY A 153 1.58 -16.81 -11.19
C GLY A 153 0.39 -17.58 -10.64
N THR A 154 -0.30 -18.31 -11.51
CA THR A 154 -1.37 -19.23 -11.15
C THR A 154 -1.20 -20.53 -11.92
N VAL A 155 -1.70 -21.62 -11.35
CA VAL A 155 -1.75 -22.94 -12.00
C VAL A 155 -3.21 -23.36 -12.23
N PRO A 156 -3.51 -24.36 -13.08
CA PRO A 156 -4.89 -24.79 -13.35
C PRO A 156 -5.64 -25.30 -12.13
N THR A 157 -4.93 -25.93 -11.18
CA THR A 157 -5.43 -26.14 -9.82
C THR A 157 -5.47 -24.78 -9.14
N PRO A 158 -6.55 -24.36 -8.46
CA PRO A 158 -6.67 -23.01 -7.89
C PRO A 158 -5.65 -22.76 -6.76
N ALA A 159 -4.43 -22.43 -7.17
CA ALA A 159 -3.26 -22.20 -6.33
C ALA A 159 -2.42 -21.07 -6.95
N ILE A 160 -1.86 -20.26 -6.06
CA ILE A 160 -1.01 -19.13 -6.41
C ILE A 160 0.45 -19.58 -6.39
N VAL A 161 1.20 -19.20 -7.41
CA VAL A 161 2.66 -19.29 -7.44
C VAL A 161 3.20 -17.94 -6.97
N ALA A 162 3.83 -17.92 -5.81
CA ALA A 162 4.45 -16.72 -5.24
C ALA A 162 5.97 -16.87 -5.23
N PRO A 163 6.73 -15.79 -5.52
CA PRO A 163 8.19 -15.82 -5.54
C PRO A 163 8.72 -15.67 -4.13
N ILE A 164 8.78 -16.77 -3.37
CA ILE A 164 9.37 -16.79 -2.03
C ILE A 164 10.85 -17.14 -2.12
N GLU A 165 11.70 -16.37 -1.43
CA GLU A 165 13.14 -16.61 -1.40
C GLU A 165 13.64 -16.85 0.03
N PHE A 166 14.67 -17.69 0.16
CA PHE A 166 15.39 -17.95 1.41
C PHE A 166 16.84 -17.52 1.24
N SER A 167 17.32 -16.66 2.14
CA SER A 167 18.69 -16.16 2.12
C SER A 167 19.40 -16.51 3.42
N MET A 168 20.59 -17.10 3.33
CA MET A 168 21.41 -17.55 4.46
C MET A 168 22.88 -17.72 4.05
N ARG A 169 23.78 -17.98 5.01
CA ARG A 169 25.17 -18.32 4.67
C ARG A 169 25.24 -19.73 4.08
N LEU A 170 26.22 -19.97 3.21
CA LEU A 170 26.40 -21.29 2.60
C LEU A 170 26.63 -22.40 3.63
N ASP A 171 27.41 -22.13 4.68
CA ASP A 171 27.67 -23.11 5.75
C ASP A 171 26.39 -23.44 6.54
N ASP A 172 25.52 -22.44 6.75
CA ASP A 172 24.21 -22.66 7.38
C ASP A 172 23.31 -23.50 6.47
N PHE A 173 23.31 -23.22 5.16
CA PHE A 173 22.57 -24.01 4.18
C PHE A 173 23.02 -25.48 4.17
N ALA A 174 24.33 -25.73 4.18
CA ALA A 174 24.89 -27.07 4.28
C ALA A 174 24.50 -27.75 5.61
N ALA A 175 24.61 -27.04 6.75
CA ALA A 175 24.27 -27.56 8.07
C ALA A 175 22.78 -27.93 8.22
N LEU A 176 21.90 -27.28 7.44
CA LEU A 176 20.46 -27.58 7.40
C LEU A 176 20.11 -28.77 6.49
N GLY A 177 21.10 -29.39 5.84
CA GLY A 177 20.87 -30.43 4.82
C GLY A 177 20.37 -29.83 3.51
N GLY A 178 20.87 -28.65 3.14
CA GLY A 178 20.59 -28.03 1.85
C GLY A 178 21.13 -28.86 0.69
N HIS A 179 20.51 -28.73 -0.48
CA HIS A 179 20.93 -29.38 -1.72
C HIS A 179 22.22 -28.76 -2.28
N VAL A 180 23.35 -28.94 -1.59
CA VAL A 180 24.63 -28.27 -1.87
C VAL A 180 25.19 -28.55 -3.26
N ASP A 181 24.91 -29.74 -3.82
CA ASP A 181 25.34 -30.12 -5.16
C ASP A 181 24.69 -29.27 -6.26
N HIS A 182 23.60 -28.57 -5.94
CA HIS A 182 22.90 -27.66 -6.85
C HIS A 182 23.26 -26.18 -6.63
N VAL A 183 24.19 -25.88 -5.71
CA VAL A 183 24.64 -24.51 -5.48
C VAL A 183 25.52 -24.05 -6.64
N MET A 184 25.23 -22.85 -7.14
CA MET A 184 26.03 -22.21 -8.19
C MET A 184 26.20 -20.72 -7.95
N PRO A 185 27.29 -20.10 -8.48
CA PRO A 185 27.49 -18.67 -8.37
C PRO A 185 26.36 -17.88 -9.04
N LEU A 186 25.99 -16.74 -8.45
CA LEU A 186 24.97 -15.84 -9.00
C LEU A 186 25.28 -15.43 -10.45
N GLU A 187 26.56 -15.20 -10.79
CA GLU A 187 26.98 -14.88 -12.15
C GLU A 187 26.61 -15.97 -13.17
N GLU A 188 26.63 -17.24 -12.76
CA GLU A 188 26.26 -18.36 -13.62
C GLU A 188 24.75 -18.44 -13.79
N VAL A 189 23.98 -18.29 -12.70
CA VAL A 189 22.51 -18.20 -12.72
C VAL A 189 22.08 -17.07 -13.66
N LEU A 190 22.73 -15.91 -13.56
CA LEU A 190 22.44 -14.79 -14.45
C LEU A 190 22.74 -15.15 -15.90
N LYS A 191 23.82 -15.87 -16.23
CA LYS A 191 24.16 -16.23 -17.62
C LYS A 191 23.23 -17.31 -18.21
N ARG A 192 22.92 -18.36 -17.44
CA ARG A 192 22.28 -19.59 -17.93
C ARG A 192 20.78 -19.68 -17.60
N GLY A 193 20.30 -18.97 -16.58
CA GLY A 193 18.95 -19.10 -16.06
C GLY A 193 18.83 -20.20 -15.00
N ALA A 194 17.62 -20.69 -14.78
CA ALA A 194 17.34 -21.77 -13.83
C ALA A 194 18.01 -23.10 -14.27
N TRP A 195 18.25 -23.99 -13.32
CA TRP A 195 18.87 -25.30 -13.58
C TRP A 195 18.02 -26.23 -14.45
N HIS A 196 16.69 -26.11 -14.41
CA HIS A 196 15.78 -26.89 -15.26
C HIS A 196 15.17 -26.01 -16.36
N ASN A 197 15.02 -26.58 -17.56
CA ASN A 197 14.43 -25.90 -18.72
C ASN A 197 12.92 -26.09 -18.84
N ASP A 198 12.31 -26.95 -18.01
CA ASP A 198 10.88 -27.19 -18.03
C ASP A 198 10.14 -26.04 -17.34
N GLY A 199 9.50 -25.19 -18.14
CA GLY A 199 8.62 -24.11 -17.69
C GLY A 199 9.31 -22.93 -17.00
N ALA A 200 10.64 -22.94 -16.88
CA ALA A 200 11.37 -21.83 -16.27
C ALA A 200 11.38 -20.60 -17.19
N PRO A 201 11.20 -19.38 -16.63
CA PRO A 201 11.29 -18.15 -17.42
C PRO A 201 12.64 -18.02 -18.11
N GLN A 202 12.65 -17.94 -19.45
CA GLN A 202 13.87 -17.73 -20.24
C GLN A 202 14.20 -16.24 -20.42
N ALA A 203 13.23 -15.36 -20.20
CA ALA A 203 13.39 -13.92 -20.29
C ALA A 203 13.84 -13.35 -18.94
N ARG A 204 14.90 -12.54 -18.96
CA ARG A 204 15.38 -11.77 -17.80
C ARG A 204 14.92 -10.33 -17.92
N GLN A 205 14.44 -9.78 -16.81
CA GLN A 205 14.14 -8.36 -16.67
C GLN A 205 14.96 -7.80 -15.52
N TRP A 206 15.69 -6.72 -15.79
CA TRP A 206 16.40 -5.98 -14.76
C TRP A 206 15.45 -4.95 -14.17
N GLN A 207 15.15 -5.09 -12.88
CA GLN A 207 14.34 -4.13 -12.14
C GLN A 207 15.20 -3.45 -11.09
N ALA A 208 15.04 -2.14 -10.96
CA ALA A 208 15.68 -1.41 -9.88
C ALA A 208 15.07 -1.87 -8.54
N ALA A 209 15.92 -2.19 -7.57
CA ALA A 209 15.45 -2.49 -6.22
C ALA A 209 14.75 -1.26 -5.64
N SER A 210 13.60 -1.47 -5.00
CA SER A 210 12.96 -0.39 -4.25
C SER A 210 13.90 0.06 -3.14
N PRO A 211 14.16 1.38 -2.97
CA PRO A 211 14.97 1.89 -1.86
C PRO A 211 14.33 1.61 -0.49
N LEU A 212 13.04 1.28 -0.46
CA LEU A 212 12.32 0.85 0.73
C LEU A 212 12.52 -0.63 1.06
N ASN A 213 13.12 -1.43 0.17
CA ASN A 213 13.40 -2.84 0.40
C ASN A 213 14.88 -3.00 0.77
N PRO A 214 15.22 -3.21 2.06
CA PRO A 214 16.58 -3.57 2.42
C PRO A 214 16.97 -4.88 1.73
N TRP A 215 18.24 -4.98 1.31
CA TRP A 215 18.74 -6.21 0.72
C TRP A 215 18.75 -7.33 1.78
N PRO A 216 18.22 -8.54 1.48
CA PRO A 216 17.95 -9.55 2.50
C PRO A 216 19.18 -10.17 3.17
N LEU A 217 20.40 -9.85 2.72
CA LEU A 217 21.64 -10.38 3.29
C LEU A 217 22.22 -9.53 4.43
N GLY A 218 21.66 -8.34 4.70
CA GLY A 218 22.18 -7.41 5.70
C GLY A 218 21.36 -7.31 6.98
N GLU A 219 20.12 -7.80 6.99
CA GLU A 219 19.19 -7.61 8.11
C GLU A 219 18.57 -8.94 8.57
N PRO A 220 18.34 -9.11 9.88
CA PRO A 220 17.64 -10.27 10.40
C PRO A 220 16.20 -10.31 9.84
N PRO A 221 15.60 -11.50 9.65
CA PRO A 221 14.20 -11.61 9.25
C PRO A 221 13.28 -10.89 10.21
N MET A 222 12.20 -10.30 9.66
CA MET A 222 11.13 -9.74 10.47
C MET A 222 10.28 -10.87 11.06
N LEU A 223 10.52 -11.17 12.33
CA LEU A 223 9.78 -12.16 13.10
C LEU A 223 8.72 -11.47 13.97
N GLY A 224 7.51 -12.02 14.00
CA GLY A 224 6.47 -11.63 14.95
C GLY A 224 5.09 -12.15 14.59
#